data_AF-E8JQB9-F1
#
_entry.id   AF-E8JQB9-F1
#
_cell.length_a   1.000
_cell.length_b   1.000
_cell.length_c   1.000
_cell.angle_alpha   90.00
_cell.angle_beta   90.00
_cell.angle_gamma   90.00
#
_symmetry.space_group_name_H-M   'P 1'
#
loop_
_entity.id
_entity.type
_entity.pdbx_description
1 polymer ?
#
loop_
_entity_poly.entity_id
_entity_poly.type
_entity_poly.pdbx_seq_one_letter_code
_entity_poly.pdbx_strand_id
1 'polypeptide(L)'
;MEDTCLLDILEEDNRCYGGIVRLSNGELKKITADVTVLASGGVGGLYTNSTNFKHLTGDALAISLKHGIELKDMSYVQIYPTTLYQENPKERSFLISESVRGDIRVLLSGERTALNYLQRMSGIATYTHEMTDLLKDSPITLLDSRKTTPNNRIFEKYAIKVGGGKKHRYNLSDGVLLKDNHIDAAGGVKEAVLAAKAYAPSVRKIEIEVETLDMVKETVEAGADIIMLDNMEYDVMKEAVALIDGRAEIEISGNVTRENLASYTGLAVQYVSSGAIAHSANILDLSLKNLHPVEN
;
A
#
# COMPACT_ATOMS: atom_id res chain seq x y z
N MET A 1 -6.99 -15.99 29.25
CA MET A 1 -8.45 -15.84 29.07
C MET A 1 -8.70 -15.23 27.71
N GLU A 2 -8.21 -15.87 26.67
CA GLU A 2 -8.58 -15.49 25.30
C GLU A 2 -10.03 -15.95 25.06
N ASP A 3 -10.77 -15.25 24.20
CA ASP A 3 -12.17 -15.55 23.86
C ASP A 3 -13.15 -15.57 25.05
N THR A 4 -12.96 -14.65 25.99
CA THR A 4 -13.82 -14.48 27.17
C THR A 4 -14.62 -13.18 27.04
N CYS A 5 -15.94 -13.26 27.22
CA CYS A 5 -16.85 -12.12 27.06
C CYS A 5 -17.29 -11.59 28.43
N LEU A 6 -17.02 -10.31 28.71
CA LEU A 6 -17.54 -9.65 29.92
C LEU A 6 -19.06 -9.45 29.79
N LEU A 7 -19.81 -9.85 30.81
CA LEU A 7 -21.26 -9.68 30.87
C LEU A 7 -21.68 -8.58 31.85
N ASP A 8 -20.95 -8.41 32.95
CA ASP A 8 -21.27 -7.44 34.00
C ASP A 8 -20.05 -7.17 34.90
N ILE A 9 -20.12 -6.13 35.72
CA ILE A 9 -19.14 -5.92 36.81
C ILE A 9 -19.64 -6.50 38.14
N LEU A 10 -18.70 -6.79 39.04
CA LEU A 10 -18.99 -7.12 40.43
C LEU A 10 -18.82 -5.86 41.27
N GLU A 11 -19.87 -5.46 41.99
CA GLU A 11 -19.90 -4.22 42.77
C GLU A 11 -20.52 -4.48 44.15
N GLU A 12 -19.94 -3.86 45.17
CA GLU A 12 -20.46 -3.79 46.53
C GLU A 12 -20.06 -2.43 47.12
N ASP A 13 -20.96 -1.76 47.85
CA ASP A 13 -20.71 -0.46 48.48
C ASP A 13 -20.06 0.59 47.55
N ASN A 14 -20.55 0.69 46.31
CA ASN A 14 -20.05 1.61 45.28
C ASN A 14 -18.57 1.37 44.90
N ARG A 15 -18.08 0.15 45.10
CA ARG A 15 -16.73 -0.29 44.72
C ARG A 15 -16.81 -1.49 43.78
N CYS A 16 -16.23 -1.33 42.59
CA CYS A 16 -16.00 -2.45 41.68
C CYS A 16 -14.85 -3.33 42.21
N TYR A 17 -15.10 -4.64 42.33
CA TYR A 17 -14.13 -5.64 42.78
C TYR A 17 -13.96 -6.79 41.78
N GLY A 18 -14.43 -6.63 40.54
CA GLY A 18 -14.23 -7.63 39.49
C GLY A 18 -15.31 -7.64 38.41
N GLY A 19 -15.51 -8.79 37.78
CA GLY A 19 -16.47 -8.95 36.70
C GLY A 19 -17.05 -10.36 36.57
N ILE A 20 -18.21 -10.43 35.91
CA ILE A 20 -18.87 -11.66 35.50
C ILE A 20 -18.52 -11.88 34.03
N VAL A 21 -17.89 -13.00 33.71
CA VAL A 21 -17.48 -13.34 32.35
C VAL A 21 -18.12 -14.63 31.87
N ARG A 22 -18.34 -14.73 30.57
CA ARG A 22 -18.67 -15.97 29.86
C ARG A 22 -17.43 -16.48 29.14
N LEU A 23 -17.01 -17.68 29.50
CA LEU A 23 -15.90 -18.39 28.85
C LEU A 23 -16.34 -18.94 27.48
N SER A 24 -15.37 -19.33 26.66
CA SER A 24 -15.62 -19.88 25.31
C SER A 24 -16.47 -21.16 25.30
N ASN A 25 -16.45 -21.93 26.38
CA ASN A 25 -17.30 -23.11 26.60
C ASN A 25 -18.74 -22.77 27.05
N GLY A 26 -19.08 -21.48 27.16
CA GLY A 26 -20.37 -20.98 27.62
C GLY A 26 -20.54 -20.86 29.14
N GLU A 27 -19.54 -21.31 29.92
CA GLU A 27 -19.57 -21.25 31.37
C GLU A 27 -19.48 -19.81 31.89
N LEU A 28 -20.25 -19.50 32.93
CA LEU A 28 -20.19 -18.23 33.63
C LEU A 28 -19.22 -18.29 34.80
N LYS A 29 -18.29 -17.34 34.86
CA LYS A 29 -17.29 -17.25 35.92
C LYS A 29 -17.25 -15.85 36.53
N LYS A 30 -17.18 -15.79 37.86
CA LYS A 30 -16.87 -14.56 38.59
C LYS A 30 -15.36 -14.44 38.73
N ILE A 31 -14.81 -13.28 38.36
CA ILE A 31 -13.40 -12.95 38.52
C ILE A 31 -13.32 -11.77 39.47
N THR A 32 -12.59 -11.91 40.57
CA THR A 32 -12.38 -10.86 41.57
C THR A 32 -11.00 -10.22 41.40
N ALA A 33 -10.89 -8.93 41.61
CA ALA A 33 -9.65 -8.16 41.57
C ALA A 33 -9.72 -6.96 42.51
N ASP A 34 -8.59 -6.57 43.09
CA ASP A 34 -8.50 -5.39 43.95
C ASP A 34 -8.73 -4.08 43.19
N VAL A 35 -8.37 -4.08 41.90
CA VAL A 35 -8.53 -2.99 40.94
C VAL A 35 -9.01 -3.59 39.61
N THR A 36 -10.06 -3.02 39.02
CA THR A 36 -10.62 -3.45 37.74
C THR A 36 -10.47 -2.33 36.70
N VAL A 37 -9.95 -2.66 35.52
CA VAL A 37 -9.83 -1.74 34.38
C VAL A 37 -10.62 -2.33 33.20
N LEU A 38 -11.56 -1.56 32.66
CA LEU A 38 -12.34 -1.95 31.48
C LEU A 38 -11.69 -1.35 30.22
N ALA A 39 -11.17 -2.22 29.33
CA ALA A 39 -10.55 -1.85 28.06
C ALA A 39 -11.29 -2.50 26.87
N SER A 40 -12.57 -2.16 26.71
CA SER A 40 -13.52 -2.88 25.85
C SER A 40 -13.62 -2.39 24.40
N GLY A 41 -12.87 -1.35 24.02
CA GLY A 41 -13.07 -0.67 22.75
C GLY A 41 -14.36 0.17 22.71
N GLY A 42 -14.79 0.54 21.50
CA GLY A 42 -15.90 1.47 21.24
C GLY A 42 -17.20 0.79 20.76
N VAL A 43 -18.04 1.57 20.09
CA VAL A 43 -19.36 1.17 19.53
C VAL A 43 -19.33 0.84 18.03
N GLY A 44 -18.14 0.79 17.45
CA GLY A 44 -17.92 0.76 16.00
C GLY A 44 -18.53 -0.43 15.27
N GLY A 45 -18.74 -1.56 15.95
CA GLY A 45 -19.37 -2.75 15.39
C GLY A 45 -20.86 -2.58 15.09
N LEU A 46 -21.52 -1.60 15.70
CA LEU A 46 -22.95 -1.30 15.47
C LEU A 46 -23.21 -0.60 14.12
N TYR A 47 -22.21 0.07 13.55
CA TYR A 47 -22.37 0.76 12.28
C TYR A 47 -22.30 -0.25 11.12
N THR A 48 -23.19 -0.08 10.15
CA THR A 48 -23.21 -0.86 8.90
C THR A 48 -21.83 -0.83 8.24
N ASN A 49 -21.26 0.37 8.11
CA ASN A 49 -19.96 0.65 7.51
C ASN A 49 -18.97 1.09 8.61
N SER A 50 -17.97 0.25 8.91
CA SER A 50 -17.02 0.52 9.99
C SER A 50 -15.72 -0.25 9.79
N THR A 51 -14.60 0.38 10.14
CA THR A 51 -13.27 -0.23 10.14
C THR A 51 -12.99 -1.03 11.42
N ASN A 52 -13.88 -0.93 12.42
CA ASN A 52 -13.79 -1.64 13.69
C ASN A 52 -14.33 -3.06 13.56
N PHE A 53 -13.85 -3.96 14.43
CA PHE A 53 -14.40 -5.30 14.51
C PHE A 53 -15.88 -5.26 14.89
N LYS A 54 -16.69 -6.12 14.26
CA LYS A 54 -18.14 -6.18 14.47
C LYS A 54 -18.56 -6.54 15.90
N HIS A 55 -17.69 -7.16 16.69
CA HIS A 55 -17.94 -7.47 18.10
C HIS A 55 -17.80 -6.26 19.04
N LEU A 56 -17.35 -5.09 18.54
CA LEU A 56 -17.23 -3.88 19.35
C LEU A 56 -18.57 -3.14 19.41
N THR A 57 -19.48 -3.63 20.25
CA THR A 57 -20.87 -3.19 20.32
C THR A 57 -21.15 -2.17 21.43
N GLY A 58 -20.11 -1.70 22.14
CA GLY A 58 -20.25 -0.73 23.22
C GLY A 58 -20.71 -1.32 24.55
N ASP A 59 -20.56 -2.62 24.75
CA ASP A 59 -21.10 -3.34 25.91
C ASP A 59 -20.60 -2.77 27.24
N ALA A 60 -19.32 -2.37 27.33
CA ALA A 60 -18.82 -1.78 28.56
C ALA A 60 -19.37 -0.38 28.83
N LEU A 61 -19.71 0.41 27.81
CA LEU A 61 -20.38 1.70 28.01
C LEU A 61 -21.77 1.46 28.60
N ALA A 62 -22.49 0.46 28.08
CA ALA A 62 -23.79 0.06 28.62
C ALA A 62 -23.69 -0.46 30.07
N ILE A 63 -22.70 -1.31 30.37
CA ILE A 63 -22.44 -1.78 31.75
C ILE A 63 -22.08 -0.60 32.66
N SER A 64 -21.24 0.34 32.20
CA SER A 64 -20.85 1.52 32.98
C SER A 64 -22.05 2.37 33.34
N LEU A 65 -22.92 2.70 32.38
CA LEU A 65 -24.15 3.46 32.62
C LEU A 65 -25.10 2.73 33.56
N LYS A 66 -25.25 1.41 33.39
CA LYS A 66 -26.10 0.57 34.27
C LYS A 66 -25.66 0.65 35.74
N HIS A 67 -24.35 0.76 35.99
CA HIS A 67 -23.77 0.86 37.32
C HIS A 67 -23.52 2.31 37.78
N GLY A 68 -24.12 3.30 37.10
CA GLY A 68 -24.00 4.71 37.51
C GLY A 68 -22.60 5.31 37.33
N ILE A 69 -21.73 4.67 36.53
CA ILE A 69 -20.40 5.17 36.22
C ILE A 69 -20.53 6.24 35.13
N GLU A 70 -20.04 7.45 35.43
CA GLU A 70 -20.05 8.57 34.49
C GLU A 70 -19.16 8.28 33.29
N LEU A 71 -19.69 8.50 32.09
CA LEU A 71 -18.93 8.43 30.84
C LEU A 71 -18.39 9.81 30.46
N LYS A 72 -17.09 9.90 30.15
CA LYS A 72 -16.41 11.15 29.74
C LYS A 72 -15.81 11.04 28.35
N ASP A 73 -15.63 12.20 27.70
CA ASP A 73 -15.02 12.31 26.36
C ASP A 73 -15.66 11.37 25.31
N MET A 74 -16.99 11.22 25.35
CA MET A 74 -17.71 10.28 24.48
C MET A 74 -17.56 10.55 22.97
N SER A 75 -17.13 11.77 22.60
CA SER A 75 -16.71 12.11 21.22
C SER A 75 -15.49 11.32 20.74
N TYR A 76 -14.69 10.74 21.64
CA TYR A 76 -13.51 9.90 21.35
C TYR A 76 -13.78 8.41 21.38
N VAL A 77 -14.91 7.99 21.95
CA VAL A 77 -15.25 6.56 22.01
C VAL A 77 -15.57 6.00 20.62
N GLN A 78 -15.95 6.86 19.67
CA GLN A 78 -15.95 6.54 18.25
C GLN A 78 -16.05 7.80 17.37
N ILE A 79 -15.02 8.04 16.54
CA ILE A 79 -15.13 8.90 15.37
C ILE A 79 -15.94 8.11 14.34
N TYR A 80 -17.03 8.65 13.79
CA TYR A 80 -17.80 7.98 12.73
C TYR A 80 -16.83 7.55 11.62
N PRO A 81 -16.52 6.25 11.47
CA PRO A 81 -15.57 5.82 10.47
C PRO A 81 -16.30 5.86 9.14
N THR A 82 -16.11 6.93 8.38
CA THR A 82 -16.51 6.91 6.98
C THR A 82 -15.60 5.90 6.31
N THR A 83 -16.16 4.84 5.73
CA THR A 83 -15.40 3.81 5.03
C THR A 83 -15.68 3.84 3.54
N LEU A 84 -14.74 3.35 2.73
CA LEU A 84 -15.04 3.04 1.33
C LEU A 84 -16.09 1.93 1.29
N TYR A 85 -17.03 2.04 0.33
CA TYR A 85 -17.97 0.98 0.02
C TYR A 85 -17.20 -0.29 -0.34
N GLN A 86 -17.68 -1.44 0.15
CA GLN A 86 -17.03 -2.72 -0.05
C GLN A 86 -18.11 -3.81 -0.17
N GLU A 87 -17.96 -4.71 -1.14
CA GLU A 87 -19.00 -5.67 -1.53
C GLU A 87 -19.16 -6.85 -0.55
N ASN A 88 -18.09 -7.25 0.15
CA ASN A 88 -18.10 -8.38 1.06
C ASN A 88 -18.13 -7.93 2.55
N PRO A 89 -19.30 -7.85 3.21
CA PRO A 89 -19.45 -7.28 4.55
C PRO A 89 -18.68 -8.02 5.68
N LYS A 90 -18.01 -9.13 5.38
CA LYS A 90 -17.13 -9.86 6.30
C LYS A 90 -15.68 -9.35 6.30
N GLU A 91 -15.27 -8.58 5.31
CA GLU A 91 -13.94 -7.97 5.26
C GLU A 91 -13.94 -6.59 5.90
N ARG A 92 -12.74 -6.13 6.29
CA ARG A 92 -12.57 -4.84 6.92
C ARG A 92 -12.71 -3.74 5.87
N SER A 93 -13.66 -2.83 6.04
CA SER A 93 -13.74 -1.63 5.20
C SER A 93 -12.54 -0.71 5.50
N PHE A 94 -12.06 0.02 4.47
CA PHE A 94 -10.92 0.92 4.61
C PHE A 94 -11.35 2.30 5.13
N LEU A 95 -10.58 2.87 6.07
CA LEU A 95 -10.90 4.13 6.75
C LEU A 95 -10.66 5.31 5.80
N ILE A 96 -11.66 6.16 5.59
CA ILE A 96 -11.54 7.41 4.81
C ILE A 96 -11.28 8.62 5.73
N SER A 97 -11.77 8.62 6.97
CA SER A 97 -11.70 9.81 7.84
C SER A 97 -11.17 9.50 9.24
N GLU A 98 -10.10 10.19 9.64
CA GLU A 98 -9.74 10.39 11.04
C GLU A 98 -10.25 11.76 11.52
N SER A 99 -10.57 11.87 12.80
CA SER A 99 -10.76 13.16 13.46
C SER A 99 -9.48 13.55 14.18
N VAL A 100 -9.17 14.84 14.17
CA VAL A 100 -8.04 15.39 14.91
C VAL A 100 -8.55 16.33 16.00
N ARG A 101 -7.96 16.26 17.21
CA ARG A 101 -8.13 17.27 18.28
C ARG A 101 -6.77 17.74 18.71
N GLY A 102 -6.72 19.02 18.99
CA GLY A 102 -5.52 19.71 19.40
C GLY A 102 -5.77 21.20 19.42
N ASP A 103 -4.73 21.93 19.78
CA ASP A 103 -4.73 23.38 19.65
C ASP A 103 -5.06 23.78 18.20
N ILE A 104 -6.01 24.70 18.05
CA ILE A 104 -6.51 25.11 16.73
C ILE A 104 -5.40 25.67 15.83
N ARG A 105 -4.39 26.33 16.39
CA ARG A 105 -3.25 26.87 15.63
C ARG A 105 -2.39 25.73 15.09
N VAL A 106 -2.19 24.67 15.88
CA VAL A 106 -1.46 23.47 15.44
C VAL A 106 -2.21 22.78 14.31
N LEU A 107 -3.52 22.57 14.46
CA LEU A 107 -4.34 21.92 13.43
C LEU A 107 -4.33 22.69 12.11
N LEU A 108 -4.61 24.00 12.16
CA LEU A 108 -4.68 24.84 10.95
C LEU A 108 -3.31 25.09 10.29
N SER A 109 -2.23 25.15 11.08
CA SER A 109 -0.87 25.31 10.51
C SER A 109 -0.36 24.03 9.84
N GLY A 110 -0.75 22.85 10.33
CA GLY A 110 -0.39 21.56 9.76
C GLY A 110 -1.27 21.11 8.59
N GLU A 111 -2.51 21.60 8.51
CA GLU A 111 -3.56 21.12 7.60
C GLU A 111 -3.06 20.99 6.15
N ARG A 112 -2.53 22.08 5.58
CA ARG A 112 -2.22 22.11 4.14
C ARG A 112 -1.10 21.14 3.77
N THR A 113 -0.06 21.08 4.60
CA THR A 113 1.05 20.16 4.39
C THR A 113 0.58 18.71 4.51
N ALA A 114 -0.22 18.39 5.53
CA ALA A 114 -0.76 17.05 5.72
C ALA A 114 -1.64 16.61 4.56
N LEU A 115 -2.57 17.47 4.12
CA LEU A 115 -3.44 17.21 2.97
C LEU A 115 -2.62 17.02 1.69
N ASN A 116 -1.63 17.86 1.40
CA ASN A 116 -0.83 17.74 0.18
C ASN A 116 -0.14 16.36 0.07
N TYR A 117 0.45 15.87 1.16
CA TYR A 117 1.04 14.52 1.16
C TYR A 117 -0.03 13.43 1.04
N LEU A 118 -1.11 13.52 1.80
CA LEU A 118 -2.16 12.50 1.80
C LEU A 118 -2.86 12.40 0.44
N GLN A 119 -3.21 13.53 -0.16
CA GLN A 119 -3.85 13.62 -1.46
C GLN A 119 -2.96 13.08 -2.58
N ARG A 120 -1.68 13.47 -2.59
CA ARG A 120 -0.69 13.03 -3.60
C ARG A 120 -0.43 11.52 -3.50
N MET A 121 -0.13 11.02 -2.29
CA MET A 121 0.19 9.61 -2.09
C MET A 121 -1.03 8.72 -2.28
N SER A 122 -2.21 9.16 -1.84
CA SER A 122 -3.46 8.42 -2.12
C SER A 122 -3.75 8.39 -3.62
N GLY A 123 -3.54 9.49 -4.33
CA GLY A 123 -3.67 9.54 -5.79
C GLY A 123 -2.77 8.55 -6.54
N ILE A 124 -1.49 8.48 -6.14
CA ILE A 124 -0.52 7.50 -6.68
C ILE A 124 -0.96 6.07 -6.37
N ALA A 125 -1.37 5.79 -5.13
CA ALA A 125 -1.82 4.46 -4.72
C ALA A 125 -3.07 4.02 -5.51
N THR A 126 -4.05 4.91 -5.66
CA THR A 126 -5.27 4.66 -6.44
C THR A 126 -4.94 4.39 -7.90
N TYR A 127 -4.15 5.24 -8.55
CA TYR A 127 -3.81 5.04 -9.96
C TYR A 127 -2.97 3.79 -10.19
N THR A 128 -2.05 3.46 -9.27
CA THR A 128 -1.31 2.20 -9.31
C THR A 128 -2.25 1.00 -9.16
N HIS A 129 -3.24 1.07 -8.28
CA HIS A 129 -4.22 0.01 -8.11
C HIS A 129 -5.03 -0.20 -9.39
N GLU A 130 -5.50 0.87 -10.02
CA GLU A 130 -6.20 0.78 -11.30
C GLU A 130 -5.34 0.11 -12.39
N MET A 131 -4.04 0.41 -12.45
CA MET A 131 -3.12 -0.19 -13.41
C MET A 131 -2.85 -1.68 -13.09
N THR A 132 -2.66 -2.03 -11.82
CA THR A 132 -2.42 -3.43 -11.42
C THR A 132 -3.66 -4.31 -11.58
N ASP A 133 -4.87 -3.78 -11.42
CA ASP A 133 -6.11 -4.52 -11.64
C ASP A 133 -6.26 -4.97 -13.11
N LEU A 134 -5.73 -4.20 -14.07
CA LEU A 134 -5.65 -4.59 -15.49
C LEU A 134 -4.76 -5.81 -15.74
N LEU A 135 -3.90 -6.17 -14.77
CA LEU A 135 -2.96 -7.30 -14.85
C LEU A 135 -3.34 -8.44 -13.89
N LYS A 136 -4.49 -8.39 -13.19
CA LYS A 136 -4.81 -9.34 -12.10
C LYS A 136 -4.82 -10.82 -12.50
N ASP A 137 -5.16 -11.11 -13.75
CA ASP A 137 -5.22 -12.46 -14.31
C ASP A 137 -3.93 -12.83 -15.08
N SER A 138 -2.89 -12.01 -14.96
CA SER A 138 -1.60 -12.17 -15.62
C SER A 138 -0.47 -12.37 -14.58
N PRO A 139 0.57 -13.16 -14.90
CA PRO A 139 1.76 -13.26 -14.04
C PRO A 139 2.63 -11.98 -14.07
N ILE A 140 2.32 -11.02 -14.94
CA ILE A 140 3.10 -9.79 -15.13
C ILE A 140 3.03 -8.92 -13.87
N THR A 141 4.20 -8.45 -13.44
CA THR A 141 4.33 -7.52 -12.31
C THR A 141 4.53 -6.10 -12.78
N LEU A 142 3.70 -5.17 -12.30
CA LEU A 142 3.89 -3.74 -12.55
C LEU A 142 5.01 -3.17 -11.66
N LEU A 143 6.01 -2.56 -12.29
CA LEU A 143 7.14 -1.89 -11.66
C LEU A 143 7.04 -0.36 -11.75
N ASP A 144 7.56 0.32 -10.74
CA ASP A 144 7.78 1.77 -10.77
C ASP A 144 9.07 2.16 -11.52
N SER A 145 9.43 3.45 -11.43
CA SER A 145 10.69 3.94 -11.97
C SER A 145 11.37 4.92 -11.01
N ARG A 146 12.39 5.62 -11.53
CA ARG A 146 13.05 6.76 -10.85
C ARG A 146 12.51 8.12 -11.31
N LYS A 147 11.51 8.16 -12.21
CA LYS A 147 10.79 9.37 -12.66
C LYS A 147 9.81 9.83 -11.57
N THR A 148 10.37 10.19 -10.42
CA THR A 148 9.67 10.55 -9.18
C THR A 148 9.88 12.03 -8.87
N THR A 149 8.98 12.64 -8.10
CA THR A 149 9.17 14.01 -7.62
C THR A 149 10.46 14.10 -6.78
N PRO A 150 11.33 15.11 -7.01
CA PRO A 150 12.56 15.28 -6.25
C PRO A 150 12.30 15.28 -4.74
N ASN A 151 13.18 14.61 -3.98
CA ASN A 151 13.10 14.40 -2.53
C ASN A 151 11.86 13.63 -2.01
N ASN A 152 10.96 13.20 -2.88
CA ASN A 152 9.71 12.53 -2.49
C ASN A 152 9.67 11.03 -2.85
N ARG A 153 10.73 10.49 -3.44
CA ARG A 153 10.81 9.10 -3.90
C ARG A 153 10.42 8.07 -2.84
N ILE A 154 10.81 8.28 -1.58
CA ILE A 154 10.47 7.36 -0.49
C ILE A 154 8.96 7.26 -0.28
N PHE A 155 8.25 8.39 -0.35
CA PHE A 155 6.81 8.45 -0.18
C PHE A 155 6.10 7.89 -1.42
N GLU A 156 6.53 8.29 -2.62
CA GLU A 156 5.91 7.85 -3.87
C GLU A 156 6.07 6.33 -4.08
N LYS A 157 7.25 5.77 -3.82
CA LYS A 157 7.46 4.31 -3.90
C LYS A 157 6.68 3.54 -2.83
N TYR A 158 6.44 4.14 -1.67
CA TYR A 158 5.56 3.55 -0.67
C TYR A 158 4.11 3.55 -1.14
N ALA A 159 3.62 4.66 -1.70
CA ALA A 159 2.28 4.76 -2.27
C ALA A 159 2.04 3.74 -3.39
N ILE A 160 3.02 3.57 -4.29
CA ILE A 160 2.96 2.54 -5.35
C ILE A 160 2.83 1.14 -4.74
N LYS A 161 3.64 0.82 -3.72
CA LYS A 161 3.55 -0.46 -3.01
C LYS A 161 2.17 -0.66 -2.39
N VAL A 162 1.58 0.38 -1.81
CA VAL A 162 0.21 0.35 -1.25
C VAL A 162 -0.81 0.07 -2.35
N GLY A 163 -0.65 0.65 -3.53
CA GLY A 163 -1.49 0.40 -4.70
C GLY A 163 -1.26 -0.94 -5.39
N GLY A 164 -0.42 -1.83 -4.86
CA GLY A 164 -0.17 -3.16 -5.41
C GLY A 164 1.00 -3.27 -6.39
N GLY A 165 1.60 -2.15 -6.81
CA GLY A 165 2.80 -2.15 -7.64
C GLY A 165 4.04 -2.64 -6.87
N LYS A 166 5.11 -3.00 -7.61
CA LYS A 166 6.41 -3.35 -7.03
C LYS A 166 7.45 -2.28 -7.35
N LYS A 167 8.49 -2.26 -6.52
CA LYS A 167 9.57 -1.28 -6.64
C LYS A 167 10.64 -1.82 -7.58
N HIS A 168 10.93 -1.08 -8.64
CA HIS A 168 12.21 -1.12 -9.32
C HIS A 168 13.30 -0.52 -8.41
N ARG A 169 14.58 -0.58 -8.82
CA ARG A 169 15.74 0.04 -8.13
C ARG A 169 15.41 1.45 -7.59
N TYR A 170 15.77 1.71 -6.33
CA TYR A 170 15.46 2.97 -5.66
C TYR A 170 16.47 4.08 -6.03
N ASN A 171 17.74 3.72 -6.15
CA ASN A 171 18.84 4.60 -6.55
C ASN A 171 19.78 3.90 -7.56
N LEU A 172 20.90 4.54 -7.91
CA LEU A 172 21.89 4.01 -8.85
C LEU A 172 22.79 2.91 -8.27
N SER A 173 22.86 2.80 -6.94
CA SER A 173 23.68 1.82 -6.21
C SER A 173 22.95 0.48 -5.96
N ASP A 174 21.62 0.47 -6.09
CA ASP A 174 20.78 -0.71 -5.84
C ASP A 174 20.79 -1.72 -6.99
N GLY A 175 21.04 -1.27 -8.22
CA GLY A 175 21.00 -2.14 -9.40
C GLY A 175 21.65 -1.49 -10.62
N VAL A 176 22.29 -2.33 -11.44
CA VAL A 176 22.91 -1.92 -12.70
C VAL A 176 21.84 -2.01 -13.78
N LEU A 177 21.55 -0.86 -14.41
CA LEU A 177 20.73 -0.79 -15.62
C LEU A 177 21.50 0.03 -16.64
N LEU A 178 21.94 -0.64 -17.68
CA LEU A 178 22.61 -0.08 -18.84
C LEU A 178 21.54 0.51 -19.77
N LYS A 179 21.79 1.74 -20.22
CA LYS A 179 20.92 2.47 -21.15
C LYS A 179 21.68 2.76 -22.44
N ASP A 180 20.99 3.24 -23.46
CA ASP A 180 21.52 3.85 -24.69
C ASP A 180 22.94 4.47 -24.54
N ASN A 181 23.10 5.45 -23.67
CA ASN A 181 24.34 6.18 -23.48
C ASN A 181 25.50 5.32 -22.94
N HIS A 182 25.19 4.25 -22.19
CA HIS A 182 26.20 3.31 -21.70
C HIS A 182 26.65 2.37 -22.82
N ILE A 183 25.72 1.96 -23.69
CA ILE A 183 25.99 1.12 -24.85
C ILE A 183 26.89 1.87 -25.82
N ASP A 184 26.53 3.12 -26.13
CA ASP A 184 27.33 4.01 -26.99
C ASP A 184 28.73 4.24 -26.42
N ALA A 185 28.83 4.52 -25.12
CA ALA A 185 30.12 4.77 -24.46
C ALA A 185 31.02 3.53 -24.40
N ALA A 186 30.43 2.33 -24.31
CA ALA A 186 31.17 1.08 -24.31
C ALA A 186 31.55 0.62 -25.73
N GLY A 187 30.89 1.15 -26.76
CA GLY A 187 31.09 0.77 -28.16
C GLY A 187 30.26 -0.43 -28.62
N GLY A 188 29.22 -0.82 -27.87
CA GLY A 188 28.37 -1.95 -28.20
C GLY A 188 27.68 -2.57 -26.99
N VAL A 189 26.63 -3.36 -27.25
CA VAL A 189 25.81 -4.02 -26.22
C VAL A 189 26.67 -5.03 -25.45
N LYS A 190 27.41 -5.85 -26.18
CA LYS A 190 28.27 -6.90 -25.61
C LYS A 190 29.33 -6.31 -24.69
N GLU A 191 30.01 -5.26 -25.14
CA GLU A 191 31.05 -4.55 -24.41
C GLU A 191 30.49 -3.94 -23.13
N ALA A 192 29.31 -3.32 -23.19
CA ALA A 192 28.65 -2.73 -22.03
C ALA A 192 28.30 -3.79 -20.97
N VAL A 193 27.69 -4.91 -21.38
CA VAL A 193 27.30 -6.00 -20.46
C VAL A 193 28.53 -6.64 -19.82
N LEU A 194 29.58 -6.92 -20.61
CA LEU A 194 30.82 -7.51 -20.09
C LEU A 194 31.55 -6.56 -19.12
N ALA A 195 31.59 -5.26 -19.42
CA ALA A 195 32.17 -4.26 -18.54
C ALA A 195 31.38 -4.16 -17.21
N ALA A 196 30.05 -4.18 -17.28
CA ALA A 196 29.19 -4.20 -16.11
C ALA A 196 29.42 -5.46 -15.25
N LYS A 197 29.53 -6.64 -15.87
CA LYS A 197 29.82 -7.91 -15.17
C LYS A 197 31.19 -7.92 -14.49
N ALA A 198 32.19 -7.30 -15.12
CA ALA A 198 33.52 -7.21 -14.54
C ALA A 198 33.58 -6.25 -13.33
N TYR A 199 32.74 -5.20 -13.33
CA TYR A 199 32.72 -4.18 -12.27
C TYR A 199 31.77 -4.53 -11.11
N ALA A 200 30.58 -5.04 -11.42
CA ALA A 200 29.52 -5.26 -10.44
C ALA A 200 29.74 -6.58 -9.66
N PRO A 201 29.47 -6.61 -8.34
CA PRO A 201 29.46 -7.86 -7.58
C PRO A 201 28.45 -8.85 -8.16
N SER A 202 28.78 -10.15 -8.15
CA SER A 202 27.94 -11.23 -8.68
C SER A 202 26.52 -11.33 -8.08
N VAL A 203 26.29 -10.70 -6.93
CA VAL A 203 24.98 -10.64 -6.27
C VAL A 203 24.04 -9.56 -6.84
N ARG A 204 24.53 -8.68 -7.74
CA ARG A 204 23.71 -7.66 -8.40
C ARG A 204 23.37 -8.12 -9.82
N LYS A 205 22.08 -8.16 -10.13
CA LYS A 205 21.58 -8.34 -11.49
C LYS A 205 21.99 -7.17 -12.38
N ILE A 206 22.29 -7.48 -13.64
CA ILE A 206 22.57 -6.52 -14.71
C ILE A 206 21.39 -6.51 -15.66
N GLU A 207 20.76 -5.35 -15.72
CA GLU A 207 19.68 -5.04 -16.64
C GLU A 207 20.20 -4.17 -17.78
N ILE A 208 19.60 -4.30 -18.96
CA ILE A 208 19.94 -3.46 -20.11
C ILE A 208 18.70 -3.12 -20.93
N GLU A 209 18.64 -1.86 -21.36
CA GLU A 209 17.63 -1.32 -22.26
C GLU A 209 18.03 -1.57 -23.72
N VAL A 210 17.11 -2.15 -24.50
CA VAL A 210 17.32 -2.47 -25.90
C VAL A 210 16.14 -1.98 -26.73
N GLU A 211 16.44 -1.51 -27.94
CA GLU A 211 15.46 -0.91 -28.86
C GLU A 211 15.26 -1.73 -30.14
N THR A 212 16.14 -2.71 -30.42
CA THR A 212 16.09 -3.52 -31.66
C THR A 212 16.30 -5.02 -31.39
N LEU A 213 15.80 -5.88 -32.29
CA LEU A 213 15.97 -7.34 -32.20
C LEU A 213 17.44 -7.78 -32.28
N ASP A 214 18.30 -7.03 -32.97
CA ASP A 214 19.72 -7.34 -33.04
C ASP A 214 20.41 -7.08 -31.70
N MET A 215 20.07 -5.97 -31.03
CA MET A 215 20.51 -5.72 -29.66
C MET A 215 20.01 -6.79 -28.68
N VAL A 216 18.78 -7.31 -28.87
CA VAL A 216 18.28 -8.45 -28.08
C VAL A 216 19.18 -9.67 -28.25
N LYS A 217 19.52 -10.05 -29.49
CA LYS A 217 20.41 -11.20 -29.75
C LYS A 217 21.77 -11.03 -29.07
N GLU A 218 22.41 -9.87 -29.25
CA GLU A 218 23.70 -9.57 -28.62
C GLU A 218 23.63 -9.60 -27.10
N THR A 219 22.55 -9.05 -26.52
CA THR A 219 22.34 -9.01 -25.08
C THR A 219 22.23 -10.41 -24.50
N VAL A 220 21.48 -11.29 -25.16
CA VAL A 220 21.28 -12.65 -24.67
C VAL A 220 22.59 -13.46 -24.75
N GLU A 221 23.39 -13.26 -25.80
CA GLU A 221 24.73 -13.87 -25.89
C GLU A 221 25.70 -13.33 -24.82
N ALA A 222 25.61 -12.04 -24.49
CA ALA A 222 26.38 -11.44 -23.41
C ALA A 222 25.89 -11.87 -22.00
N GLY A 223 24.68 -12.41 -21.92
CA GLY A 223 24.08 -13.01 -20.73
C GLY A 223 23.65 -11.99 -19.69
N ALA A 224 23.02 -10.89 -20.08
CA ALA A 224 22.36 -9.99 -19.12
C ALA A 224 21.27 -10.74 -18.32
N ASP A 225 21.03 -10.33 -17.08
CA ASP A 225 20.05 -10.98 -16.21
C ASP A 225 18.61 -10.56 -16.53
N ILE A 226 18.44 -9.29 -16.95
CA ILE A 226 17.15 -8.69 -17.30
C ILE A 226 17.31 -7.89 -18.60
N ILE A 227 16.36 -8.04 -19.52
CA ILE A 227 16.32 -7.33 -20.80
C ILE A 227 15.05 -6.46 -20.83
N MET A 228 15.25 -5.15 -20.89
CA MET A 228 14.19 -4.16 -21.00
C MET A 228 13.94 -3.85 -22.48
N LEU A 229 12.76 -4.21 -22.97
CA LEU A 229 12.27 -3.88 -24.31
C LEU A 229 11.67 -2.46 -24.27
N ASP A 230 12.41 -1.46 -24.76
CA ASP A 230 11.96 -0.06 -24.70
C ASP A 230 11.28 0.37 -25.99
N ASN A 231 10.04 0.87 -25.88
CA ASN A 231 9.26 1.43 -26.98
C ASN A 231 9.14 0.52 -28.23
N MET A 232 9.24 -0.80 -28.06
CA MET A 232 9.04 -1.76 -29.16
C MET A 232 7.56 -1.96 -29.47
N GLU A 233 7.24 -2.14 -30.75
CA GLU A 233 5.91 -2.54 -31.20
C GLU A 233 5.58 -3.97 -30.75
N TYR A 234 4.28 -4.28 -30.58
CA TYR A 234 3.83 -5.55 -30.01
C TYR A 234 4.36 -6.79 -30.75
N ASP A 235 4.34 -6.78 -32.09
CA ASP A 235 4.83 -7.90 -32.89
C ASP A 235 6.34 -8.09 -32.74
N VAL A 236 7.09 -6.98 -32.63
CA VAL A 236 8.53 -7.00 -32.38
C VAL A 236 8.83 -7.54 -30.98
N MET A 237 8.05 -7.14 -29.96
CA MET A 237 8.18 -7.70 -28.61
C MET A 237 7.95 -9.21 -28.59
N LYS A 238 6.99 -9.71 -29.37
CA LYS A 238 6.73 -11.15 -29.48
C LYS A 238 7.92 -11.91 -30.06
N GLU A 239 8.56 -11.35 -31.09
CA GLU A 239 9.81 -11.90 -31.64
C GLU A 239 10.96 -11.84 -30.63
N ALA A 240 11.10 -10.72 -29.91
CA ALA A 240 12.12 -10.56 -28.86
C ALA A 240 11.96 -11.60 -27.75
N VAL A 241 10.75 -11.83 -27.25
CA VAL A 241 10.44 -12.86 -26.25
C VAL A 241 10.87 -14.25 -26.73
N ALA A 242 10.60 -14.58 -27.99
CA ALA A 242 11.01 -15.85 -28.59
C ALA A 242 12.54 -15.97 -28.74
N LEU A 243 13.25 -14.86 -29.03
CA LEU A 243 14.71 -14.85 -29.11
C LEU A 243 15.38 -15.00 -27.74
N ILE A 244 14.79 -14.42 -26.69
CA ILE A 244 15.29 -14.50 -25.33
C ILE A 244 15.16 -15.92 -24.79
N ASP A 245 14.05 -16.61 -25.09
CA ASP A 245 13.84 -18.03 -24.81
C ASP A 245 14.14 -18.41 -23.34
N GLY A 246 13.68 -17.57 -22.41
CA GLY A 246 13.87 -17.78 -20.96
C GLY A 246 15.32 -17.61 -20.45
N ARG A 247 16.26 -17.15 -21.29
CA ARG A 247 17.66 -16.93 -20.90
C ARG A 247 17.88 -15.67 -20.05
N ALA A 248 16.91 -14.76 -20.02
CA ALA A 248 16.87 -13.58 -19.17
C ALA A 248 15.42 -13.26 -18.77
N GLU A 249 15.24 -12.53 -17.68
CA GLU A 249 13.93 -11.94 -17.36
C GLU A 249 13.63 -10.79 -18.33
N ILE A 250 12.36 -10.55 -18.63
CA ILE A 250 11.92 -9.57 -19.62
C ILE A 250 11.09 -8.49 -18.92
N GLU A 251 11.46 -7.24 -19.16
CA GLU A 251 10.72 -6.04 -18.78
C GLU A 251 10.25 -5.31 -20.03
N ILE A 252 8.98 -4.87 -20.07
CA ILE A 252 8.48 -3.93 -21.07
C ILE A 252 8.49 -2.52 -20.47
N SER A 253 9.05 -1.57 -21.19
CA SER A 253 9.10 -0.15 -20.81
C SER A 253 8.79 0.75 -22.03
N GLY A 254 8.55 2.02 -21.75
CA GLY A 254 8.30 3.04 -22.78
C GLY A 254 6.81 3.21 -23.04
N ASN A 255 6.32 4.43 -22.80
CA ASN A 255 4.93 4.84 -23.07
C ASN A 255 3.83 3.88 -22.57
N VAL A 256 4.06 3.18 -21.45
CA VAL A 256 3.05 2.33 -20.81
C VAL A 256 1.99 3.19 -20.14
N THR A 257 0.75 3.07 -20.62
CA THR A 257 -0.44 3.77 -20.13
C THR A 257 -1.52 2.79 -19.71
N ARG A 258 -2.63 3.30 -19.14
CA ARG A 258 -3.78 2.48 -18.76
C ARG A 258 -4.40 1.78 -19.97
N GLU A 259 -4.40 2.45 -21.12
CA GLU A 259 -5.06 2.01 -22.34
C GLU A 259 -4.31 0.87 -23.02
N ASN A 260 -2.98 0.84 -22.93
CA ASN A 260 -2.16 -0.20 -23.57
C ASN A 260 -1.70 -1.32 -22.64
N LEU A 261 -1.70 -1.13 -21.31
CA LEU A 261 -1.14 -2.09 -20.37
C LEU A 261 -1.73 -3.50 -20.51
N ALA A 262 -3.04 -3.60 -20.68
CA ALA A 262 -3.73 -4.90 -20.82
C ALA A 262 -3.30 -5.66 -22.10
N SER A 263 -2.85 -4.96 -23.14
CA SER A 263 -2.41 -5.60 -24.39
C SER A 263 -1.19 -6.49 -24.19
N TYR A 264 -0.34 -6.21 -23.20
CA TYR A 264 0.88 -6.96 -22.92
C TYR A 264 0.64 -8.30 -22.23
N THR A 265 -0.57 -8.56 -21.71
CA THR A 265 -0.91 -9.80 -20.97
C THR A 265 -0.76 -11.08 -21.80
N GLY A 266 -0.76 -10.97 -23.13
CA GLY A 266 -0.50 -12.09 -24.04
C GLY A 266 0.98 -12.43 -24.25
N LEU A 267 1.90 -11.63 -23.72
CA LEU A 267 3.35 -11.84 -23.85
C LEU A 267 3.91 -12.57 -22.62
N ALA A 268 4.85 -13.49 -22.85
CA ALA A 268 5.52 -14.23 -21.77
C ALA A 268 6.65 -13.39 -21.14
N VAL A 269 6.27 -12.30 -20.48
CA VAL A 269 7.18 -11.36 -19.80
C VAL A 269 6.95 -11.35 -18.28
N GLN A 270 7.96 -10.95 -17.52
CA GLN A 270 7.88 -10.92 -16.05
C GLN A 270 7.40 -9.56 -15.55
N TYR A 271 7.85 -8.48 -16.21
CA TYR A 271 7.66 -7.12 -15.72
C TYR A 271 7.14 -6.19 -16.81
N VAL A 272 6.37 -5.19 -16.36
CA VAL A 272 6.10 -3.98 -17.12
C VAL A 272 6.40 -2.82 -16.19
N SER A 273 7.16 -1.82 -16.63
CA SER A 273 7.38 -0.61 -15.83
C SER A 273 6.69 0.61 -16.43
N SER A 274 6.17 1.46 -15.55
CA SER A 274 5.58 2.74 -15.97
C SER A 274 6.00 3.86 -15.03
N GLY A 275 6.57 4.93 -15.59
CA GLY A 275 6.81 6.16 -14.85
C GLY A 275 5.51 6.90 -14.51
N ALA A 276 4.46 6.71 -15.31
CA ALA A 276 3.21 7.44 -15.20
C ALA A 276 2.53 7.23 -13.85
N ILE A 277 2.71 6.05 -13.23
CA ILE A 277 2.13 5.74 -11.91
C ILE A 277 2.64 6.68 -10.80
N ALA A 278 3.80 7.31 -10.98
CA ALA A 278 4.30 8.34 -10.08
C ALA A 278 4.01 9.76 -10.61
N HIS A 279 4.55 10.12 -11.77
CA HIS A 279 4.55 11.52 -12.21
C HIS A 279 3.23 12.00 -12.83
N SER A 280 2.36 11.08 -13.28
CA SER A 280 1.09 11.42 -13.93
C SER A 280 -0.14 11.08 -13.09
N ALA A 281 0.03 10.56 -11.88
CA ALA A 281 -1.09 10.29 -10.99
C ALA A 281 -1.77 11.59 -10.53
N ASN A 282 -3.09 11.67 -10.74
CA ASN A 282 -3.92 12.76 -10.23
C ASN A 282 -3.96 12.73 -8.69
N ILE A 283 -4.17 13.89 -8.07
CA ILE A 283 -4.40 13.96 -6.62
C ILE A 283 -5.78 13.36 -6.27
N LEU A 284 -5.87 12.64 -5.16
CA LEU A 284 -7.16 12.27 -4.58
C LEU A 284 -7.68 13.45 -3.76
N ASP A 285 -8.83 14.02 -4.13
CA ASP A 285 -9.37 15.18 -3.42
C ASP A 285 -9.88 14.82 -2.01
N LEU A 286 -9.46 15.60 -1.02
CA LEU A 286 -9.64 15.36 0.41
C LEU A 286 -9.66 16.72 1.13
N SER A 287 -10.44 16.85 2.18
CA SER A 287 -10.53 18.10 2.94
C SER A 287 -10.69 17.86 4.44
N LEU A 288 -10.12 18.76 5.24
CA LEU A 288 -10.39 18.87 6.67
C LEU A 288 -11.52 19.90 6.85
N LYS A 289 -12.64 19.49 7.47
CA LYS A 289 -13.84 20.32 7.64
C LYS A 289 -14.46 20.08 9.01
N ASN A 290 -15.45 20.91 9.36
CA ASN A 290 -16.28 20.78 10.57
C ASN A 290 -15.47 20.84 11.88
N LEU A 291 -14.59 21.84 11.98
CA LEU A 291 -13.88 22.12 13.23
C LEU A 291 -14.86 22.70 14.26
N HIS A 292 -14.95 22.04 15.42
CA HIS A 292 -15.79 22.47 16.54
C HIS A 292 -14.93 22.76 17.76
N PRO A 293 -15.16 23.88 18.46
CA PRO A 293 -14.56 24.08 19.78
C PRO A 293 -15.09 23.02 20.73
N VAL A 294 -14.21 22.52 21.60
CA VAL A 294 -14.56 21.58 22.66
C VAL A 294 -14.43 22.35 23.98
N GLU A 295 -15.50 22.41 24.76
CA GLU A 295 -15.44 22.94 26.12
C GLU A 295 -14.65 21.96 26.99
N ASN A 296 -13.63 22.46 27.68
CA ASN A 296 -12.84 21.69 28.65
C ASN A 296 -13.39 21.91 30.06
#